data_AF-A0A917IIJ2-F1
#
_entry.id   AF-A0A917IIJ2-F1
#
_cell.length_a   1.000
_cell.length_b   1.000
_cell.length_c   1.000
_cell.angle_alpha   90.00
_cell.angle_beta   90.00
_cell.angle_gamma   90.00
#
_symmetry.space_group_name_H-M   'P 1'
#
loop_
_entity.id
_entity.type
_entity.pdbx_description
1 polymer ?
#
loop_
_entity_poly.entity_id
_entity_poly.type
_entity_poly.pdbx_seq_one_letter_code
_entity_poly.pdbx_strand_id
1 'polypeptide(L)'
;MQDRAAMRAARACGMLKSMEPRPKASLALLCLAAVSIVLAGCATPTEPPSQPGGPASGGPLVTPGHPVTVMDTGDGAELCLGAIAMSYPPQCGGPRLEGWDWAEWDGHFEDVSGSRWGEFHVVGTFDPETEVFVPVEVTPGADYDWSAQGGDDARSPDFSTPCPAPEGGWRVADPSRTTMQTLSDALQTATGLPGYAGAWVDQAVDEPTESTEPPAGDDGTAGAGDGSLADEGAGSDPLRTILNVQVAEDVASAEAALRDVWGGMLCVSEAERTEAELQGILAAVTSASGGMLTGWTDARTGTVHVEVVYDDGSLQQQLDAEHGEGTVLVSPMLKPVG
;
A
#
# COMPACT_ATOMS: atom_id res chain seq x y z
N MET A 1 -15.74 -2.30 62.08
CA MET A 1 -16.23 -2.66 60.73
C MET A 1 -15.64 -1.69 59.70
N GLN A 2 -14.35 -1.55 59.37
CA GLN A 2 -13.12 -2.29 59.65
C GLN A 2 -13.33 -3.78 59.74
N ASP A 3 -13.37 -4.46 58.60
CA ASP A 3 -12.66 -5.73 58.38
C ASP A 3 -12.80 -6.22 56.92
N ARG A 4 -11.74 -6.83 56.38
CA ARG A 4 -11.65 -7.61 55.12
C ARG A 4 -11.48 -6.88 53.78
N ALA A 5 -10.29 -6.32 53.54
CA ALA A 5 -9.73 -6.25 52.17
C ALA A 5 -8.19 -6.25 52.09
N ALA A 6 -7.45 -6.52 53.18
CA ALA A 6 -5.99 -6.52 53.16
C ALA A 6 -5.40 -7.65 54.01
N MET A 7 -5.46 -8.89 53.51
CA MET A 7 -4.65 -9.98 54.06
C MET A 7 -4.50 -11.11 53.03
N ARG A 8 -3.50 -10.99 52.16
CA ARG A 8 -2.72 -12.09 51.56
C ARG A 8 -1.48 -11.52 50.87
N ALA A 9 -0.65 -10.88 51.68
CA ALA A 9 0.76 -10.65 51.39
C ALA A 9 1.56 -11.20 52.58
N ALA A 10 2.74 -11.77 52.27
CA ALA A 10 3.80 -12.23 53.17
C ALA A 10 3.68 -13.65 53.77
N ARG A 11 4.37 -14.60 53.11
CA ARG A 11 5.38 -15.55 53.66
C ARG A 11 5.74 -16.48 52.48
N ALA A 12 6.99 -16.71 52.08
CA ALA A 12 8.22 -16.73 52.85
C ALA A 12 9.43 -16.31 52.00
N CYS A 13 10.33 -15.63 52.71
CA CYS A 13 11.69 -15.29 52.34
C CYS A 13 12.59 -16.55 52.36
N GLY A 14 13.59 -16.59 51.47
CA GLY A 14 14.84 -17.30 51.71
C GLY A 14 15.06 -18.57 50.89
N MET A 15 15.84 -18.45 49.81
CA MET A 15 17.11 -19.18 49.65
C MET A 15 17.80 -18.73 48.36
N LEU A 16 18.70 -17.75 48.50
CA LEU A 16 19.86 -17.61 47.65
C LEU A 16 20.72 -18.86 47.85
N LYS A 17 20.83 -19.70 46.82
CA LYS A 17 21.93 -20.66 46.73
C LYS A 17 22.56 -20.56 45.36
N SER A 18 23.77 -20.01 45.37
CA SER A 18 24.76 -20.11 44.30
C SER A 18 24.86 -21.56 43.82
N MET A 19 24.88 -21.76 42.50
CA MET A 19 25.54 -22.90 41.89
C MET A 19 26.14 -22.46 40.55
N GLU A 20 27.45 -22.60 40.52
CA GLU A 20 28.44 -22.13 39.55
C GLU A 20 28.33 -22.80 38.16
N PRO A 21 28.96 -22.20 37.12
CA PRO A 21 28.99 -22.76 35.77
C PRO A 21 29.96 -23.95 35.71
N ARG A 22 29.53 -25.06 35.09
CA ARG A 22 30.38 -26.23 34.86
C ARG A 22 30.86 -26.34 33.41
N PRO A 23 32.02 -27.00 33.21
CA PRO A 23 33.11 -26.44 32.42
C PRO A 23 33.27 -27.05 31.02
N LYS A 24 34.08 -26.33 30.23
CA LYS A 24 34.64 -26.70 28.92
C LYS A 24 35.24 -28.12 28.94
N ALA A 25 34.79 -28.97 28.02
CA ALA A 25 35.47 -30.22 27.69
C ALA A 25 36.25 -30.05 26.39
N SER A 26 37.56 -29.87 26.53
CA SER A 26 38.54 -30.11 25.47
C SER A 26 38.71 -31.62 25.27
N LEU A 27 38.67 -32.10 24.03
CA LEU A 27 39.31 -33.37 23.68
C LEU A 27 40.18 -33.18 22.43
N ALA A 28 41.34 -33.82 22.50
CA ALA A 28 42.52 -33.54 21.71
C ALA A 28 42.67 -34.48 20.50
N LEU A 29 43.32 -33.93 19.47
CA LEU A 29 44.36 -34.54 18.63
C LEU A 29 44.09 -35.88 17.91
N LEU A 30 44.07 -35.83 16.58
CA LEU A 30 44.77 -36.83 15.76
C LEU A 30 45.49 -36.14 14.59
N CYS A 31 46.79 -36.40 14.53
CA CYS A 31 47.75 -35.91 13.55
C CYS A 31 47.55 -36.55 12.16
N LEU A 32 47.58 -35.75 11.10
CA LEU A 32 48.23 -36.15 9.85
C LEU A 32 48.91 -34.94 9.22
N ALA A 33 50.23 -34.97 9.22
CA ALA A 33 51.09 -34.02 8.55
C ALA A 33 51.12 -34.34 7.05
N ALA A 34 50.73 -33.39 6.22
CA ALA A 34 51.13 -33.33 4.82
C ALA A 34 51.97 -32.05 4.64
N VAL A 35 53.26 -32.26 4.47
CA VAL A 35 54.25 -31.22 4.18
C VAL A 35 54.05 -30.80 2.73
N SER A 36 53.54 -29.59 2.52
CA SER A 36 53.57 -28.90 1.21
C SER A 36 54.51 -27.72 1.34
N ILE A 37 55.71 -27.88 0.78
CA ILE A 37 56.69 -26.81 0.58
C ILE A 37 56.11 -25.87 -0.49
N VAL A 38 55.78 -24.63 -0.11
CA VAL A 38 55.49 -23.55 -1.06
C VAL A 38 56.62 -22.54 -0.95
N LEU A 39 57.35 -22.34 -2.05
CA LEU A 39 58.39 -21.33 -2.17
C LEU A 39 57.76 -19.94 -1.96
N ALA A 40 58.32 -19.17 -1.03
CA ALA A 40 58.06 -17.74 -0.93
C ALA A 40 58.72 -17.02 -2.11
N GLY A 41 57.94 -16.76 -3.16
CA GLY A 41 58.26 -15.73 -4.15
C GLY A 41 57.68 -14.41 -3.67
N CYS A 42 58.53 -13.40 -3.44
CA CYS A 42 58.07 -12.02 -3.29
C CYS A 42 57.46 -11.56 -4.62
N ALA A 43 56.13 -11.54 -4.71
CA ALA A 43 55.42 -10.80 -5.75
C ALA A 43 54.84 -9.55 -5.10
N THR A 44 55.42 -8.39 -5.40
CA THR A 44 54.76 -7.09 -5.23
C THR A 44 53.44 -7.11 -6.00
N PRO A 45 52.28 -6.80 -5.39
CA PRO A 45 51.06 -6.67 -6.15
C PRO A 45 51.19 -5.44 -7.07
N THR A 46 51.33 -5.70 -8.37
CA THR A 46 51.12 -4.68 -9.40
C THR A 46 49.62 -4.47 -9.48
N GLU A 47 49.16 -3.33 -8.94
CA GLU A 47 47.82 -2.82 -9.17
C GLU A 47 47.57 -2.72 -10.68
N PRO A 48 46.56 -3.39 -11.24
CA PRO A 48 46.23 -3.21 -12.65
C PRO A 48 45.89 -1.73 -12.89
N PRO A 49 46.31 -1.14 -14.03
CA PRO A 49 46.01 0.25 -14.31
C PRO A 49 44.49 0.43 -14.27
N SER A 50 44.04 1.39 -13.45
CA SER A 50 42.66 1.87 -13.41
C SER A 50 42.20 2.13 -14.84
N GLN A 51 41.30 1.29 -15.32
CA GLN A 51 40.64 1.50 -16.60
C GLN A 51 39.83 2.79 -16.44
N PRO A 52 39.97 3.79 -17.33
CA PRO A 52 39.07 4.93 -17.32
C PRO A 52 37.66 4.38 -17.42
N GLY A 53 36.82 4.71 -16.44
CA GLY A 53 35.40 4.41 -16.50
C GLY A 53 34.87 4.92 -17.83
N GLY A 54 34.52 4.01 -18.73
CA GLY A 54 33.68 4.36 -19.86
C GLY A 54 32.40 4.98 -19.32
N PRO A 55 31.71 5.84 -20.09
CA PRO A 55 30.44 6.39 -19.66
C PRO A 55 29.56 5.22 -19.21
N ALA A 56 29.01 5.32 -18.00
CA ALA A 56 27.96 4.42 -17.55
C ALA A 56 26.95 4.37 -18.70
N SER A 57 26.89 3.23 -19.38
CA SER A 57 25.91 2.97 -20.41
C SER A 57 24.56 3.14 -19.73
N GLY A 58 23.93 4.28 -19.97
CA GLY A 58 22.71 4.71 -19.30
C GLY A 58 21.69 3.58 -19.37
N GLY A 59 21.14 3.22 -18.22
CA GLY A 59 20.06 2.25 -18.13
C GLY A 59 18.85 2.66 -18.98
N PRO A 60 17.81 1.81 -19.05
CA PRO A 60 16.56 2.20 -19.69
C PRO A 60 16.03 3.50 -19.09
N LEU A 61 15.43 4.35 -19.94
CA LEU A 61 14.74 5.54 -19.46
C LEU A 61 13.47 5.12 -18.72
N VAL A 62 13.25 5.75 -17.58
CA VAL A 62 12.08 5.55 -16.72
C VAL A 62 11.43 6.89 -16.39
N THR A 63 10.14 6.83 -16.04
CA THR A 63 9.31 7.99 -15.75
C THR A 63 8.23 7.64 -14.71
N PRO A 64 7.85 8.58 -13.82
CA PRO A 64 6.59 8.46 -13.09
C PRO A 64 5.40 8.61 -14.04
N GLY A 65 4.25 8.05 -13.65
CA GLY A 65 3.00 8.14 -14.42
C GLY A 65 2.34 9.53 -14.39
N HIS A 66 2.74 10.38 -13.45
CA HIS A 66 2.22 11.73 -13.26
C HIS A 66 3.35 12.66 -12.78
N PRO A 67 3.16 14.00 -12.83
CA PRO A 67 4.07 14.92 -12.16
C PRO A 67 4.19 14.58 -10.67
N VAL A 68 5.39 14.71 -10.13
CA VAL A 68 5.72 14.43 -8.74
C VAL A 68 6.41 15.64 -8.13
N THR A 69 6.44 15.70 -6.81
CA THR A 69 7.19 16.76 -6.13
C THR A 69 8.69 16.48 -6.24
N VAL A 70 9.46 17.48 -6.65
CA VAL A 70 10.91 17.54 -6.44
C VAL A 70 11.14 18.43 -5.23
N MET A 71 11.94 17.97 -4.27
CA MET A 71 12.16 18.68 -3.02
C MET A 71 13.65 18.74 -2.66
N ASP A 72 14.07 19.84 -2.05
CA ASP A 72 15.43 20.03 -1.53
C ASP A 72 15.34 20.71 -0.16
N THR A 73 15.80 20.02 0.89
CA THR A 73 15.86 20.55 2.26
C THR A 73 17.25 21.06 2.65
N GLY A 74 18.18 21.16 1.69
CA GLY A 74 19.55 21.62 1.86
C GLY A 74 20.63 20.56 1.58
N ASP A 75 20.24 19.31 1.38
CA ASP A 75 21.15 18.18 1.12
C ASP A 75 21.16 17.72 -0.36
N GLY A 76 20.45 18.46 -1.22
CA GLY A 76 20.28 18.16 -2.64
C GLY A 76 18.82 17.90 -2.98
N ALA A 77 18.49 17.98 -4.28
CA ALA A 77 17.14 17.69 -4.76
C ALA A 77 16.85 16.18 -4.77
N GLU A 78 15.64 15.81 -4.37
CA GLU A 78 15.13 14.44 -4.32
C GLU A 78 13.77 14.34 -5.00
N LEU A 79 13.50 13.16 -5.59
CA LEU A 79 12.28 12.85 -6.31
C LEU A 79 11.30 12.19 -5.35
N CYS A 80 10.24 12.91 -4.98
CA CYS A 80 9.26 12.39 -4.03
C CYS A 80 8.27 11.45 -4.73
N LEU A 81 8.55 10.14 -4.61
CA LEU A 81 7.73 9.09 -5.22
C LEU A 81 6.72 8.46 -4.25
N GLY A 82 6.87 8.69 -2.94
CA GLY A 82 5.96 8.20 -1.91
C GLY A 82 4.97 9.26 -1.40
N ALA A 83 4.39 9.00 -0.23
CA ALA A 83 3.48 9.94 0.42
C ALA A 83 4.16 11.28 0.76
N ILE A 84 3.44 12.38 0.54
CA ILE A 84 3.89 13.74 0.85
C ILE A 84 3.13 14.24 2.08
N ALA A 85 3.85 14.78 3.06
CA ALA A 85 3.24 15.34 4.27
C ALA A 85 2.46 16.63 3.97
N MET A 86 1.27 16.76 4.57
CA MET A 86 0.43 17.96 4.52
C MET A 86 0.98 19.10 5.41
N SER A 87 2.26 19.44 5.26
CA SER A 87 2.93 20.54 5.95
C SER A 87 3.37 21.62 4.97
N TYR A 88 3.82 22.77 5.49
CA TYR A 88 4.37 23.86 4.68
C TYR A 88 5.66 24.38 5.33
N PRO A 89 6.86 24.02 4.83
CA PRO A 89 7.13 23.17 3.66
C PRO A 89 6.61 21.73 3.76
N PRO A 90 6.24 21.08 2.64
CA PRO A 90 5.92 19.65 2.63
C PRO A 90 7.15 18.82 3.03
N GLN A 91 6.94 17.54 3.32
CA GLN A 91 8.02 16.59 3.62
C GLN A 91 7.78 15.30 2.87
N CYS A 92 8.80 14.83 2.19
CA CYS A 92 8.85 13.58 1.45
C CYS A 92 10.31 13.18 1.26
N GLY A 93 10.55 12.04 0.62
CA GLY A 93 11.88 11.60 0.25
C GLY A 93 11.80 10.65 -0.93
N GLY A 94 12.96 10.29 -1.44
CA GLY A 94 13.10 9.35 -2.55
C GLY A 94 14.46 9.50 -3.23
N PRO A 95 14.58 9.03 -4.48
CA PRO A 95 15.84 9.07 -5.21
C PRO A 95 16.44 10.48 -5.29
N ARG A 96 17.75 10.59 -5.07
CA ARG A 96 18.48 11.86 -5.27
C ARG A 96 18.51 12.20 -6.75
N LEU A 97 18.15 13.44 -7.11
CA LEU A 97 18.38 13.96 -8.45
C LEU A 97 19.82 14.42 -8.59
N GLU A 98 20.52 13.86 -9.56
CA GLU A 98 21.85 14.29 -9.94
C GLU A 98 21.79 15.32 -11.08
N GLY A 99 22.59 16.39 -10.97
CA GLY A 99 22.63 17.45 -11.99
C GLY A 99 21.45 18.42 -11.95
N TRP A 100 20.61 18.38 -10.92
CA TRP A 100 19.50 19.33 -10.76
C TRP A 100 20.00 20.74 -10.41
N ASP A 101 19.55 21.75 -11.16
CA ASP A 101 19.80 23.16 -10.86
C ASP A 101 18.47 23.93 -10.76
N TRP A 102 18.13 24.38 -9.54
CA TRP A 102 16.93 25.18 -9.29
C TRP A 102 16.88 26.49 -10.08
N ALA A 103 18.03 27.02 -10.52
CA ALA A 103 18.07 28.25 -11.32
C ALA A 103 17.43 28.09 -12.72
N GLU A 104 17.35 26.85 -13.24
CA GLU A 104 16.71 26.57 -14.53
C GLU A 104 15.18 26.64 -14.45
N TRP A 105 14.61 26.59 -13.23
CA TRP A 105 13.17 26.42 -12.99
C TRP A 105 12.54 27.61 -12.27
N ASP A 106 13.11 28.81 -12.43
CA ASP A 106 12.58 30.05 -11.83
C ASP A 106 11.08 30.22 -12.14
N GLY A 107 10.29 30.45 -11.11
CA GLY A 107 8.82 30.56 -11.20
C GLY A 107 8.04 29.24 -11.14
N HIS A 108 8.71 28.08 -11.06
CA HIS A 108 8.06 26.76 -10.97
C HIS A 108 8.27 26.05 -9.62
N PHE A 109 8.81 26.74 -8.62
CA PHE A 109 9.02 26.19 -7.27
C PHE A 109 8.80 27.25 -6.18
N GLU A 110 8.54 26.77 -4.97
CA GLU A 110 8.50 27.55 -3.74
C GLU A 110 9.86 27.49 -3.03
N ASP A 111 10.28 28.59 -2.41
CA ASP A 111 11.49 28.65 -1.56
C ASP A 111 11.12 29.26 -0.21
N VAL A 112 11.03 28.41 0.82
CA VAL A 112 10.58 28.82 2.15
C VAL A 112 11.42 28.14 3.21
N SER A 113 11.91 28.94 4.16
CA SER A 113 12.67 28.47 5.32
C SER A 113 13.88 27.58 4.97
N GLY A 114 14.49 27.80 3.80
CA GLY A 114 15.63 27.03 3.32
C GLY A 114 15.27 25.70 2.64
N SER A 115 13.98 25.43 2.42
CA SER A 115 13.50 24.30 1.62
C SER A 115 12.95 24.80 0.29
N ARG A 116 13.25 24.06 -0.78
CA ARG A 116 12.69 24.28 -2.12
C ARG A 116 11.86 23.11 -2.55
N TRP A 117 10.72 23.37 -3.18
CA TRP A 117 9.93 22.30 -3.77
C TRP A 117 9.08 22.81 -4.94
N GLY A 118 8.88 21.96 -5.92
CA GLY A 118 7.98 22.21 -7.05
C GLY A 118 7.49 20.90 -7.62
N GLU A 119 6.48 20.97 -8.49
CA GLU A 119 5.91 19.80 -9.14
C GLU A 119 6.49 19.67 -10.56
N PHE A 120 7.00 18.49 -10.89
CA PHE A 120 7.66 18.22 -12.16
C PHE A 120 7.36 16.80 -12.64
N HIS A 121 7.17 16.65 -13.94
CA HIS A 121 7.29 15.35 -14.60
C HIS A 121 8.72 15.18 -15.10
N VAL A 122 9.32 14.01 -14.86
CA VAL A 122 10.73 13.75 -15.16
C VAL A 122 10.89 12.46 -15.93
N VAL A 123 11.71 12.48 -16.96
CA VAL A 123 12.18 11.29 -17.68
C VAL A 123 13.68 11.22 -17.51
N GLY A 124 14.21 10.05 -17.16
CA GLY A 124 15.63 9.92 -16.88
C GLY A 124 16.08 8.49 -16.66
N THR A 125 17.33 8.32 -16.24
CA THR A 125 17.86 7.02 -15.83
C THR A 125 17.86 6.91 -14.31
N PHE A 126 17.50 5.74 -13.79
CA PHE A 126 17.51 5.45 -12.36
C PHE A 126 18.50 4.31 -12.04
N ASP A 127 19.32 4.51 -11.02
CA ASP A 127 20.19 3.48 -10.44
C ASP A 127 19.57 2.99 -9.11
N PRO A 128 19.03 1.75 -9.07
CA PRO A 128 18.41 1.21 -7.86
C PRO A 128 19.40 0.85 -6.75
N GLU A 129 20.71 0.71 -7.05
CA GLU A 129 21.72 0.42 -6.01
C GLU A 129 22.14 1.67 -5.25
N THR A 130 22.19 2.81 -5.94
CA THR A 130 22.62 4.09 -5.36
C THR A 130 21.47 5.05 -5.08
N GLU A 131 20.24 4.70 -5.46
CA GLU A 131 19.03 5.54 -5.40
C GLU A 131 19.24 6.91 -6.05
N VAL A 132 19.92 6.92 -7.20
CA VAL A 132 20.20 8.15 -7.97
C VAL A 132 19.36 8.18 -9.23
N PHE A 133 18.68 9.29 -9.45
CA PHE A 133 17.97 9.60 -10.68
C PHE A 133 18.70 10.69 -11.45
N VAL A 134 19.00 10.45 -12.73
CA VAL A 134 19.61 11.44 -13.62
C VAL A 134 18.54 11.88 -14.63
N PRO A 135 17.96 13.09 -14.49
CA PRO A 135 16.95 13.59 -15.41
C PRO A 135 17.57 13.86 -16.79
N VAL A 136 16.80 13.55 -17.83
CA VAL A 136 17.12 13.81 -19.25
C VAL A 136 16.09 14.76 -19.86
N GLU A 137 14.81 14.60 -19.47
CA GLU A 137 13.74 15.53 -19.81
C GLU A 137 12.97 15.90 -18.55
N VAL A 138 12.60 17.17 -18.42
CA VAL A 138 11.89 17.71 -17.26
C VAL A 138 10.81 18.65 -17.78
N THR A 139 9.58 18.44 -17.32
CA THR A 139 8.43 19.30 -17.64
C THR A 139 7.85 19.81 -16.32
N PRO A 140 7.73 21.13 -16.10
CA PRO A 140 7.01 21.65 -14.94
C PRO A 140 5.58 21.12 -14.91
N GLY A 141 5.07 20.79 -13.72
CA GLY A 141 3.74 20.19 -13.56
C GLY A 141 2.61 21.03 -14.17
N ALA A 142 2.74 22.36 -14.08
CA ALA A 142 1.81 23.31 -14.69
C ALA A 142 1.75 23.23 -16.24
N ASP A 143 2.81 22.73 -16.87
CA ASP A 143 2.94 22.60 -18.32
C ASP A 143 2.68 21.16 -18.80
N TYR A 144 2.43 20.22 -17.89
CA TYR A 144 2.19 18.81 -18.20
C TYR A 144 0.77 18.60 -18.75
N ASP A 145 0.68 18.09 -19.98
CA ASP A 145 -0.61 17.80 -20.63
C ASP A 145 -1.18 16.44 -20.18
N TRP A 146 -2.01 16.48 -19.13
CA TRP A 146 -2.72 15.31 -18.64
C TRP A 146 -3.64 14.66 -19.69
N SER A 147 -4.20 15.46 -20.61
CA SER A 147 -5.17 14.98 -21.60
C SER A 147 -4.52 14.16 -22.72
N ALA A 148 -3.26 14.44 -23.02
CA ALA A 148 -2.48 13.71 -24.02
C ALA A 148 -2.01 12.34 -23.53
N GLN A 149 -1.90 12.14 -22.21
CA GLN A 149 -1.37 10.91 -21.61
C GLN A 149 -2.43 9.81 -21.47
N GLY A 150 -3.59 10.00 -22.10
CA GLY A 150 -4.65 8.99 -22.09
C GLY A 150 -5.27 8.79 -20.71
N GLY A 151 -5.26 9.85 -19.88
CA GLY A 151 -5.86 9.96 -18.55
C GLY A 151 -6.16 8.59 -17.96
N ASP A 152 -5.14 7.95 -17.38
CA ASP A 152 -5.29 6.62 -16.83
C ASP A 152 -6.44 6.66 -15.83
N ASP A 153 -7.61 6.18 -16.26
CA ASP A 153 -8.61 5.56 -15.40
C ASP A 153 -7.90 4.36 -14.80
N ALA A 154 -7.03 4.62 -13.81
CA ALA A 154 -6.50 3.63 -12.90
C ALA A 154 -7.73 2.86 -12.44
N ARG A 155 -7.85 1.63 -12.96
CA ARG A 155 -9.08 0.84 -13.01
C ARG A 155 -9.80 1.02 -11.68
N SER A 156 -10.89 1.80 -11.69
CA SER A 156 -11.55 2.15 -10.43
C SER A 156 -11.83 0.86 -9.68
N PRO A 157 -11.48 0.79 -8.40
CA PRO A 157 -11.55 -0.49 -7.71
C PRO A 157 -12.96 -1.06 -7.82
N ASP A 158 -13.08 -2.33 -8.19
CA ASP A 158 -14.39 -2.95 -8.37
C ASP A 158 -15.01 -3.23 -7.00
N PHE A 159 -16.07 -2.50 -6.66
CA PHE A 159 -16.82 -2.69 -5.42
C PHE A 159 -18.08 -3.53 -5.63
N SER A 160 -18.30 -4.06 -6.83
CA SER A 160 -19.50 -4.81 -7.16
C SER A 160 -19.68 -6.04 -6.25
N THR A 161 -20.95 -6.32 -5.97
CA THR A 161 -21.35 -7.47 -5.16
C THR A 161 -21.08 -8.80 -5.91
N PRO A 162 -20.26 -9.72 -5.36
CA PRO A 162 -19.88 -10.94 -6.03
C PRO A 162 -20.97 -12.01 -6.00
N CYS A 163 -21.90 -11.93 -5.03
CA CYS A 163 -23.06 -12.81 -4.99
C CYS A 163 -24.00 -12.52 -6.16
N PRO A 164 -24.57 -13.54 -6.82
CA PRO A 164 -25.64 -13.32 -7.77
C PRO A 164 -26.84 -12.67 -7.08
N ALA A 165 -27.54 -11.78 -7.78
CA ALA A 165 -28.73 -11.13 -7.25
C ALA A 165 -29.78 -12.19 -6.84
N PRO A 166 -30.36 -12.10 -5.63
CA PRO A 166 -31.42 -13.00 -5.18
C PRO A 166 -32.66 -12.94 -6.08
N GLU A 167 -33.55 -13.95 -5.97
CA GLU A 167 -34.85 -13.90 -6.65
C GLU A 167 -35.65 -12.67 -6.18
N GLY A 168 -36.03 -11.81 -7.13
CA GLY A 168 -36.68 -10.53 -6.84
C GLY A 168 -35.72 -9.36 -6.61
N GLY A 169 -34.41 -9.58 -6.77
CA GLY A 169 -33.38 -8.56 -6.62
C GLY A 169 -32.95 -8.34 -5.16
N TRP A 170 -32.01 -7.42 -4.99
CA TRP A 170 -31.55 -6.98 -3.68
C TRP A 170 -32.66 -6.21 -2.96
N ARG A 171 -33.12 -6.75 -1.82
CA ARG A 171 -34.19 -6.14 -1.01
C ARG A 171 -33.84 -6.17 0.47
N VAL A 172 -34.24 -5.13 1.17
CA VAL A 172 -34.19 -5.05 2.63
C VAL A 172 -35.12 -6.10 3.24
N ALA A 173 -34.58 -6.94 4.12
CA ALA A 173 -35.33 -7.97 4.83
C ALA A 173 -36.06 -7.39 6.06
N ASP A 174 -35.43 -6.46 6.77
CA ASP A 174 -35.98 -5.81 7.96
C ASP A 174 -35.54 -4.34 8.03
N PRO A 175 -36.41 -3.39 7.63
CA PRO A 175 -36.10 -1.96 7.66
C PRO A 175 -35.76 -1.44 9.07
N SER A 176 -36.29 -2.06 10.13
CA SER A 176 -36.01 -1.63 11.51
C SER A 176 -34.59 -1.97 11.96
N ARG A 177 -33.94 -2.94 11.30
CA ARG A 177 -32.54 -3.33 11.50
C ARG A 177 -31.64 -2.91 10.33
N THR A 178 -32.06 -1.93 9.56
CA THR A 178 -31.31 -1.38 8.41
C THR A 178 -31.03 0.09 8.65
N THR A 179 -30.06 0.37 9.51
CA THR A 179 -29.66 1.71 9.96
C THR A 179 -28.14 1.83 9.89
N MET A 180 -27.60 3.04 9.95
CA MET A 180 -26.15 3.23 10.04
C MET A 180 -25.54 2.54 11.27
N GLN A 181 -26.28 2.50 12.38
CA GLN A 181 -25.84 1.81 13.60
C GLN A 181 -25.75 0.30 13.38
N THR A 182 -26.81 -0.31 12.84
CA THR A 182 -26.81 -1.77 12.60
C THR A 182 -25.85 -2.18 11.49
N LEU A 183 -25.54 -1.31 10.52
CA LEU A 183 -24.47 -1.53 9.54
C LEU A 183 -23.10 -1.59 10.23
N SER A 184 -22.82 -0.61 11.12
CA SER A 184 -21.58 -0.60 11.90
C SER A 184 -21.47 -1.81 12.83
N ASP A 185 -22.56 -2.22 13.47
CA ASP A 185 -22.61 -3.41 14.34
C ASP A 185 -22.38 -4.70 13.52
N ALA A 186 -22.91 -4.77 12.30
CA ALA A 186 -22.71 -5.89 11.38
C ALA A 186 -21.25 -5.98 10.91
N LEU A 187 -20.63 -4.85 10.53
CA LEU A 187 -19.21 -4.79 10.19
C LEU A 187 -18.34 -5.23 11.39
N GLN A 188 -18.64 -4.76 12.59
CA GLN A 188 -17.94 -5.20 13.80
C GLN A 188 -18.13 -6.70 14.06
N THR A 189 -19.33 -7.23 13.84
CA THR A 189 -19.61 -8.67 13.95
C THR A 189 -18.80 -9.47 12.93
N ALA A 190 -18.71 -8.98 11.69
CA ALA A 190 -17.96 -9.62 10.61
C ALA A 190 -16.49 -9.83 10.98
N THR A 191 -15.82 -8.82 11.54
CA THR A 191 -14.40 -8.92 11.97
C THR A 191 -14.14 -10.00 13.04
N GLY A 192 -15.18 -10.42 13.78
CA GLY A 192 -15.09 -11.48 14.78
C GLY A 192 -15.39 -12.88 14.26
N LEU A 193 -15.76 -13.03 12.99
CA LEU A 193 -16.11 -14.32 12.40
C LEU A 193 -14.85 -15.20 12.20
N PRO A 194 -14.96 -16.51 12.42
CA PRO A 194 -13.93 -17.46 11.98
C PRO A 194 -13.66 -17.30 10.48
N GLY A 195 -12.38 -17.25 10.11
CA GLY A 195 -11.96 -17.09 8.72
C GLY A 195 -12.26 -15.74 8.07
N TYR A 196 -12.57 -14.68 8.83
CA TYR A 196 -12.82 -13.35 8.26
C TYR A 196 -11.75 -12.92 7.25
N ALA A 197 -12.19 -12.54 6.05
CA ALA A 197 -11.33 -12.16 4.92
C ALA A 197 -11.51 -10.69 4.50
N GLY A 198 -12.62 -10.06 4.88
CA GLY A 198 -12.85 -8.63 4.73
C GLY A 198 -14.31 -8.29 4.45
N ALA A 199 -14.61 -7.00 4.39
CA ALA A 199 -15.95 -6.49 4.11
C ALA A 199 -15.90 -5.15 3.37
N TRP A 200 -16.90 -4.90 2.52
CA TRP A 200 -17.10 -3.65 1.80
C TRP A 200 -18.58 -3.41 1.53
N VAL A 201 -18.92 -2.24 0.99
CA VAL A 201 -20.29 -1.89 0.62
C VAL A 201 -20.40 -1.64 -0.87
N ASP A 202 -21.54 -2.03 -1.42
CA ASP A 202 -21.98 -1.75 -2.78
C ASP A 202 -23.35 -1.07 -2.71
N GLN A 203 -23.73 -0.35 -3.76
CA GLN A 203 -25.04 0.29 -3.84
C GLN A 203 -25.96 -0.55 -4.71
N ALA A 204 -27.12 -0.92 -4.18
CA ALA A 204 -28.19 -1.47 -4.98
C ALA A 204 -28.67 -0.38 -5.94
N VAL A 205 -28.36 -0.54 -7.23
CA VAL A 205 -28.98 0.28 -8.26
C VAL A 205 -30.47 -0.06 -8.31
N ASP A 206 -31.32 0.94 -8.08
CA ASP A 206 -32.71 0.85 -8.49
C ASP A 206 -32.68 0.67 -10.01
N GLU A 207 -33.21 -0.44 -10.57
CA GLU A 207 -33.42 -0.49 -12.02
C GLU A 207 -34.21 0.77 -12.40
N PRO A 208 -33.83 1.51 -13.46
CA PRO A 208 -34.51 2.73 -13.81
C PRO A 208 -35.96 2.41 -14.16
N THR A 209 -36.86 2.58 -13.20
CA THR A 209 -38.28 2.72 -13.50
C THR A 209 -38.38 3.96 -14.35
N GLU A 210 -38.76 3.82 -15.63
CA GLU A 210 -38.99 4.90 -16.60
C GLU A 210 -39.30 6.21 -15.88
N SER A 211 -38.29 7.08 -15.80
CA SER A 211 -38.43 8.42 -15.26
C SER A 211 -39.52 9.08 -16.08
N THR A 212 -40.70 9.25 -15.48
CA THR A 212 -41.67 10.19 -16.02
C THR A 212 -41.05 11.56 -15.83
N GLU A 213 -40.32 12.03 -16.83
CA GLU A 213 -39.84 13.40 -16.90
C GLU A 213 -41.03 14.33 -16.63
N PRO A 214 -41.00 15.20 -15.61
CA PRO A 214 -41.97 16.27 -15.53
C PRO A 214 -41.76 17.17 -16.76
N PRO A 215 -42.84 17.61 -17.44
CA PRO A 215 -42.69 18.38 -18.67
C PRO A 215 -41.87 19.63 -18.39
N ALA A 216 -40.89 19.89 -19.26
CA ALA A 216 -40.06 21.08 -19.25
C ALA A 216 -40.95 22.33 -19.16
N GLY A 217 -40.95 22.96 -17.98
CA GLY A 217 -41.43 24.32 -17.81
C GLY A 217 -40.36 25.27 -18.33
N ASP A 218 -40.69 25.96 -19.42
CA ASP A 218 -39.92 27.08 -19.94
C ASP A 218 -40.05 28.29 -19.00
N ASP A 219 -39.04 28.52 -18.16
CA ASP A 219 -38.71 29.85 -17.68
C ASP A 219 -37.21 30.13 -17.83
N GLY A 220 -36.88 30.83 -18.92
CA GLY A 220 -35.54 31.25 -19.32
C GLY A 220 -34.80 32.16 -18.34
N THR A 221 -34.36 31.60 -17.22
CA THR A 221 -33.29 32.12 -16.38
C THR A 221 -32.17 31.10 -16.33
N ALA A 222 -31.22 31.22 -17.26
CA ALA A 222 -29.94 30.53 -17.19
C ALA A 222 -29.11 31.12 -16.04
N GLY A 223 -29.42 30.72 -14.82
CA GLY A 223 -28.48 30.70 -13.72
C GLY A 223 -27.66 29.43 -13.85
N ALA A 224 -26.33 29.56 -13.87
CA ALA A 224 -25.42 28.43 -13.76
C ALA A 224 -25.82 27.61 -12.53
N GLY A 225 -26.37 26.42 -12.77
CA GLY A 225 -26.69 25.46 -11.72
C GLY A 225 -25.42 25.12 -10.99
N ASP A 226 -25.42 25.45 -9.72
CA ASP A 226 -24.55 24.83 -8.75
C ASP A 226 -24.67 23.31 -8.92
N GLY A 227 -23.52 22.63 -9.01
CA GLY A 227 -23.46 21.19 -8.77
C GLY A 227 -23.88 20.97 -7.32
N SER A 228 -25.19 20.90 -7.11
CA SER A 228 -25.80 20.75 -5.81
C SER A 228 -25.26 19.47 -5.20
N LEU A 229 -24.69 19.64 -4.01
CA LEU A 229 -24.23 18.66 -3.04
C LEU A 229 -25.38 17.74 -2.55
N ALA A 230 -26.36 17.45 -3.40
CA ALA A 230 -27.53 16.62 -3.12
C ALA A 230 -27.25 15.12 -3.30
N ASP A 231 -26.12 14.74 -3.88
CA ASP A 231 -25.74 13.33 -4.08
C ASP A 231 -24.66 12.82 -3.10
N GLU A 232 -24.21 13.63 -2.14
CA GLU A 232 -23.28 13.16 -1.10
C GLU A 232 -23.97 12.33 0.00
N GLY A 233 -25.31 12.26 0.00
CA GLY A 233 -26.10 11.48 0.95
C GLY A 233 -26.56 10.12 0.44
N ALA A 234 -26.54 9.88 -0.88
CA ALA A 234 -27.02 8.63 -1.47
C ALA A 234 -26.09 7.45 -1.17
N GLY A 235 -24.77 7.68 -1.12
CA GLY A 235 -23.78 6.68 -0.73
C GLY A 235 -23.80 6.28 0.76
N SER A 236 -24.68 6.89 1.57
CA SER A 236 -24.82 6.61 3.00
C SER A 236 -26.22 6.13 3.40
N ASP A 237 -27.12 5.84 2.44
CA ASP A 237 -28.43 5.28 2.78
C ASP A 237 -28.32 3.77 3.07
N PRO A 238 -28.49 3.33 4.34
CA PRO A 238 -28.41 1.91 4.68
C PRO A 238 -29.46 1.07 3.96
N LEU A 239 -30.58 1.67 3.51
CA LEU A 239 -31.64 0.96 2.78
C LEU A 239 -31.25 0.64 1.32
N ARG A 240 -30.25 1.35 0.76
CA ARG A 240 -29.67 1.09 -0.57
C ARG A 240 -28.33 0.35 -0.52
N THR A 241 -27.82 0.11 0.67
CA THR A 241 -26.50 -0.51 0.87
C THR A 241 -26.58 -2.02 0.83
N ILE A 242 -25.77 -2.65 -0.03
CA ILE A 242 -25.46 -4.07 0.02
C ILE A 242 -24.17 -4.23 0.82
N LEU A 243 -24.25 -4.91 1.95
CA LEU A 243 -23.08 -5.29 2.75
C LEU A 243 -22.47 -6.57 2.16
N ASN A 244 -21.21 -6.48 1.74
CA ASN A 244 -20.42 -7.61 1.28
C ASN A 244 -19.47 -8.07 2.38
N VAL A 245 -19.47 -9.36 2.70
CA VAL A 245 -18.53 -9.98 3.64
C VAL A 245 -17.93 -11.22 2.99
N GLN A 246 -16.62 -11.37 3.16
CA GLN A 246 -15.90 -12.58 2.76
C GLN A 246 -15.38 -13.34 3.98
N VAL A 247 -15.49 -14.66 3.92
CA VAL A 247 -14.92 -15.60 4.91
C VAL A 247 -14.26 -16.77 4.20
N ALA A 248 -13.13 -17.25 4.74
CA ALA A 248 -12.41 -18.40 4.21
C ALA A 248 -13.02 -19.75 4.62
N GLU A 249 -13.98 -19.73 5.54
CA GLU A 249 -14.69 -20.93 5.99
C GLU A 249 -16.13 -20.61 6.43
N ASP A 250 -17.00 -21.63 6.33
CA ASP A 250 -18.37 -21.63 6.85
C ASP A 250 -19.22 -20.39 6.54
N VAL A 251 -19.36 -20.09 5.24
CA VAL A 251 -20.20 -19.01 4.69
C VAL A 251 -21.62 -19.01 5.29
N ALA A 252 -22.22 -20.19 5.48
CA ALA A 252 -23.59 -20.30 5.98
C ALA A 252 -23.73 -19.84 7.43
N SER A 253 -22.79 -20.22 8.31
CA SER A 253 -22.79 -19.74 9.70
C SER A 253 -22.46 -18.25 9.78
N ALA A 254 -21.54 -17.76 8.94
CA ALA A 254 -21.23 -16.34 8.84
C ALA A 254 -22.45 -15.51 8.43
N GLU A 255 -23.18 -15.94 7.40
CA GLU A 255 -24.43 -15.29 6.98
C GLU A 255 -25.47 -15.28 8.11
N ALA A 256 -25.69 -16.43 8.76
CA ALA A 256 -26.64 -16.52 9.86
C ALA A 256 -26.31 -15.54 11.00
N ALA A 257 -25.03 -15.46 11.41
CA ALA A 257 -24.58 -14.55 12.45
C ALA A 257 -24.77 -13.07 12.06
N LEU A 258 -24.49 -12.71 10.81
CA LEU A 258 -24.69 -11.34 10.32
C LEU A 258 -26.17 -11.00 10.21
N ARG A 259 -27.03 -11.96 9.84
CA ARG A 259 -28.50 -11.77 9.76
C ARG A 259 -29.17 -11.53 11.10
N ASP A 260 -28.55 -11.91 12.22
CA ASP A 260 -29.04 -11.56 13.56
C ASP A 260 -28.93 -10.05 13.84
N VAL A 261 -28.02 -9.35 13.16
CA VAL A 261 -27.74 -7.91 13.38
C VAL A 261 -28.22 -7.05 12.21
N TRP A 262 -28.03 -7.50 10.97
CA TRP A 262 -28.28 -6.73 9.76
C TRP A 262 -29.56 -7.14 9.04
N GLY A 263 -30.51 -6.19 8.95
CA GLY A 263 -31.75 -6.34 8.21
C GLY A 263 -31.67 -5.97 6.73
N GLY A 264 -30.56 -5.39 6.28
CA GLY A 264 -30.40 -4.88 4.91
C GLY A 264 -29.99 -5.94 3.90
N MET A 265 -29.48 -5.50 2.75
CA MET A 265 -28.99 -6.39 1.70
C MET A 265 -27.61 -6.92 2.11
N LEU A 266 -27.39 -8.23 1.95
CA LEU A 266 -26.19 -8.91 2.45
C LEU A 266 -25.73 -9.95 1.44
N CYS A 267 -24.46 -9.89 1.08
CA CYS A 267 -23.73 -10.93 0.39
C CYS A 267 -22.65 -11.48 1.34
N VAL A 268 -22.66 -12.79 1.56
CA VAL A 268 -21.53 -13.49 2.19
C VAL A 268 -20.95 -14.45 1.17
N SER A 269 -19.66 -14.34 0.92
CA SER A 269 -18.95 -15.12 -0.11
C SER A 269 -17.70 -15.78 0.46
N GLU A 270 -17.22 -16.81 -0.22
CA GLU A 270 -16.02 -17.54 0.15
C GLU A 270 -14.77 -16.80 -0.35
N ALA A 271 -13.76 -16.68 0.51
CA ALA A 271 -12.43 -16.19 0.16
C ALA A 271 -11.40 -17.32 0.19
N GLU A 272 -10.34 -17.19 -0.61
CA GLU A 272 -9.21 -18.11 -0.57
C GLU A 272 -8.33 -17.90 0.67
N ARG A 273 -8.20 -16.65 1.13
CA ARG A 273 -7.29 -16.24 2.22
C ARG A 273 -8.03 -15.41 3.25
N THR A 274 -7.56 -15.49 4.49
CA THR A 274 -8.07 -14.64 5.59
C THR A 274 -7.41 -13.27 5.59
N GLU A 275 -8.04 -12.29 6.21
CA GLU A 275 -7.48 -10.95 6.39
C GLU A 275 -6.16 -11.02 7.16
N ALA A 276 -6.13 -11.83 8.23
CA ALA A 276 -4.94 -12.04 9.05
C ALA A 276 -3.76 -12.61 8.25
N GLU A 277 -4.03 -13.49 7.27
CA GLU A 277 -3.01 -14.02 6.38
C GLU A 277 -2.46 -12.94 5.44
N LEU A 278 -3.32 -12.17 4.78
CA LEU A 278 -2.89 -11.08 3.90
C LEU A 278 -2.10 -10.02 4.65
N GLN A 279 -2.51 -9.67 5.87
CA GLN A 279 -1.77 -8.76 6.74
C GLN A 279 -0.41 -9.34 7.17
N GLY A 280 -0.34 -10.66 7.40
CA GLY A 280 0.92 -11.35 7.66
C GLY A 280 1.88 -11.30 6.48
N ILE A 281 1.37 -11.50 5.26
CA ILE A 281 2.14 -11.38 4.01
C ILE A 281 2.63 -9.93 3.85
N LEU A 282 1.75 -8.95 3.95
CA LEU A 282 2.12 -7.54 3.84
C LEU A 282 3.23 -7.17 4.83
N ALA A 283 3.09 -7.56 6.10
CA ALA A 283 4.11 -7.29 7.12
C ALA A 283 5.46 -7.97 6.81
N ALA A 284 5.44 -9.18 6.24
CA ALA A 284 6.66 -9.88 5.82
C ALA A 284 7.34 -9.16 4.65
N VAL A 285 6.57 -8.79 3.62
CA VAL A 285 7.07 -8.06 2.45
C VAL A 285 7.65 -6.70 2.87
N THR A 286 6.93 -5.92 3.67
CA THR A 286 7.43 -4.63 4.17
C THR A 286 8.73 -4.76 4.97
N SER A 287 8.91 -5.86 5.69
CA SER A 287 10.14 -6.10 6.45
C SER A 287 11.32 -6.55 5.59
N ALA A 288 11.05 -7.19 4.45
CA ALA A 288 12.05 -7.77 3.56
C ALA A 288 12.48 -6.82 2.43
N SER A 289 11.60 -5.92 2.00
CA SER A 289 11.80 -5.06 0.84
C SER A 289 12.47 -3.73 1.21
N GLY A 290 13.68 -3.50 0.70
CA GLY A 290 14.24 -2.15 0.59
C GLY A 290 13.55 -1.38 -0.53
N GLY A 291 13.31 -0.07 -0.35
CA GLY A 291 12.71 0.77 -1.40
C GLY A 291 11.19 0.66 -1.57
N MET A 292 10.48 0.02 -0.62
CA MET A 292 9.02 0.02 -0.55
C MET A 292 8.50 1.39 -0.08
N LEU A 293 7.50 1.92 -0.79
CA LEU A 293 6.90 3.22 -0.51
C LEU A 293 5.65 3.08 0.37
N THR A 294 4.73 2.22 -0.06
CA THR A 294 3.49 1.91 0.67
C THR A 294 3.01 0.52 0.29
N GLY A 295 2.13 -0.05 1.10
CA GLY A 295 1.45 -1.29 0.77
C GLY A 295 0.15 -1.44 1.53
N TRP A 296 -0.76 -2.20 0.95
CA TRP A 296 -2.11 -2.42 1.48
C TRP A 296 -2.63 -3.79 1.07
N THR A 297 -3.66 -4.26 1.75
CA THR A 297 -4.37 -5.49 1.39
C THR A 297 -5.68 -5.14 0.70
N ASP A 298 -6.04 -5.86 -0.35
CA ASP A 298 -7.37 -5.78 -0.96
C ASP A 298 -8.14 -7.07 -0.66
N ALA A 299 -9.08 -6.98 0.27
CA ALA A 299 -9.91 -8.10 0.66
C ALA A 299 -10.82 -8.61 -0.45
N ARG A 300 -11.16 -7.77 -1.45
CA ARG A 300 -12.09 -8.15 -2.52
C ARG A 300 -11.46 -9.13 -3.49
N THR A 301 -10.21 -8.87 -3.83
CA THR A 301 -9.39 -9.70 -4.71
C THR A 301 -8.54 -10.71 -3.95
N GLY A 302 -8.43 -10.58 -2.62
CA GLY A 302 -7.59 -11.45 -1.80
C GLY A 302 -6.09 -11.23 -2.04
N THR A 303 -5.69 -10.00 -2.36
CA THR A 303 -4.33 -9.66 -2.79
C THR A 303 -3.64 -8.69 -1.82
N VAL A 304 -2.32 -8.70 -1.84
CA VAL A 304 -1.47 -7.67 -1.22
C VAL A 304 -0.91 -6.79 -2.33
N HIS A 305 -0.98 -5.48 -2.17
CA HIS A 305 -0.41 -4.52 -3.10
C HIS A 305 0.77 -3.84 -2.44
N VAL A 306 1.87 -3.68 -3.19
CA VAL A 306 3.06 -2.98 -2.73
C VAL A 306 3.53 -2.01 -3.80
N GLU A 307 3.67 -0.75 -3.42
CA GLU A 307 4.28 0.27 -4.27
C GLU A 307 5.76 0.38 -3.95
N VAL A 308 6.58 0.44 -5.00
CA VAL A 308 8.04 0.52 -4.91
C VAL A 308 8.54 1.62 -5.84
N VAL A 309 9.75 2.12 -5.60
CA VAL A 309 10.38 3.10 -6.49
C VAL A 309 10.52 2.53 -7.91
N TYR A 310 11.06 1.32 -8.01
CA TYR A 310 11.34 0.64 -9.27
C TYR A 310 11.30 -0.88 -9.07
N ASP A 311 10.83 -1.59 -10.08
CA ASP A 311 10.96 -3.04 -10.21
C ASP A 311 11.16 -3.36 -11.69
N ASP A 312 12.19 -4.16 -12.01
CA ASP A 312 12.41 -4.70 -13.35
C ASP A 312 11.63 -6.02 -13.59
N GLY A 313 10.80 -6.39 -12.62
CA GLY A 313 10.00 -7.61 -12.58
C GLY A 313 10.65 -8.72 -11.75
N SER A 314 11.86 -8.52 -11.24
CA SER A 314 12.53 -9.50 -10.37
C SER A 314 11.86 -9.59 -9.00
N LEU A 315 11.40 -8.48 -8.43
CA LEU A 315 10.68 -8.47 -7.15
C LEU A 315 9.32 -9.16 -7.29
N GLN A 316 8.56 -8.85 -8.35
CA GLN A 316 7.29 -9.53 -8.65
C GLN A 316 7.49 -11.06 -8.75
N GLN A 317 8.47 -11.53 -9.55
CA GLN A 317 8.76 -12.95 -9.70
C GLN A 317 9.16 -13.63 -8.39
N GLN A 318 9.94 -12.95 -7.56
CA GLN A 318 10.32 -13.44 -6.25
C GLN A 318 9.09 -13.64 -5.36
N LEU A 319 8.22 -12.63 -5.28
CA LEU A 319 7.03 -12.66 -4.42
C LEU A 319 6.00 -13.68 -4.91
N ASP A 320 5.85 -13.85 -6.22
CA ASP A 320 5.00 -14.90 -6.80
C ASP A 320 5.52 -16.30 -6.45
N ALA A 321 6.84 -16.51 -6.47
CA ALA A 321 7.44 -17.79 -6.09
C ALA A 321 7.30 -18.10 -4.58
N GLU A 322 7.27 -17.06 -3.74
CA GLU A 322 7.18 -17.20 -2.27
C GLU A 322 5.73 -17.32 -1.77
N HIS A 323 4.81 -16.52 -2.30
CA HIS A 323 3.45 -16.39 -1.81
C HIS A 323 2.37 -16.97 -2.75
N GLY A 324 2.76 -17.36 -3.96
CA GLY A 324 1.87 -17.81 -5.02
C GLY A 324 1.55 -16.71 -6.02
N GLU A 325 1.46 -17.07 -7.30
CA GLU A 325 1.23 -16.16 -8.43
C GLU A 325 0.02 -15.24 -8.18
N GLY A 326 0.24 -13.93 -8.31
CA GLY A 326 -0.82 -12.92 -8.18
C GLY A 326 -1.27 -12.63 -6.75
N THR A 327 -0.65 -13.25 -5.74
CA THR A 327 -0.96 -12.97 -4.33
C THR A 327 -0.45 -11.60 -3.90
N VAL A 328 0.76 -11.23 -4.37
CA VAL A 328 1.34 -9.90 -4.14
C VAL A 328 1.52 -9.22 -5.48
N LEU A 329 1.02 -7.99 -5.60
CA LEU A 329 1.07 -7.17 -6.80
C LEU A 329 2.02 -6.00 -6.57
N VAL A 330 3.12 -5.99 -7.31
CA VAL A 330 4.15 -4.94 -7.26
C VAL A 330 3.82 -3.85 -8.26
N SER A 331 3.69 -2.62 -7.76
CA SER A 331 3.43 -1.42 -8.54
C SER A 331 4.64 -0.48 -8.50
N PRO A 332 5.49 -0.47 -9.54
CA PRO A 332 6.61 0.46 -9.60
C PRO A 332 6.14 1.88 -9.94
N MET A 333 6.64 2.87 -9.21
CA MET A 333 6.40 4.28 -9.47
C MET A 333 7.15 4.76 -10.72
N LEU A 334 8.40 4.33 -10.89
CA LEU A 334 9.18 4.58 -12.10
C LEU A 334 8.96 3.44 -13.10
N LYS A 335 8.33 3.76 -14.23
CA LYS A 335 8.02 2.81 -15.30
C LYS A 335 8.91 3.07 -16.52
N PRO A 336 9.30 2.04 -17.30
CA PRO A 336 10.02 2.25 -18.55
C PRO A 336 9.26 3.18 -19.50
N VAL A 337 9.97 4.05 -20.20
CA VAL A 337 9.40 4.84 -21.30
C VAL A 337 9.12 3.91 -22.49
N GLY A 338 7.89 3.92 -23.00
CA GLY A 338 7.42 3.11 -24.13
C GLY A 338 7.73 3.70 -25.51
#